data_AF-A0A173YIK3-F1
#
_entry.id   AF-A0A173YIK3-F1
#
_cell.length_a   1.000
_cell.length_b   1.000
_cell.length_c   1.000
_cell.angle_alpha   90.00
_cell.angle_beta   90.00
_cell.angle_gamma   90.00
#
_symmetry.space_group_name_H-M   'P 1'
#
loop_
_entity.id
_entity.type
_entity.pdbx_description
1 polymer ?
#
loop_
_entity_poly.entity_id
_entity_poly.type
_entity_poly.pdbx_seq_one_letter_code
_entity_poly.pdbx_strand_id
1 'polypeptide(L)'
;MTNSLSAFSLLEVREDCELCLVGGMYRRRTAAFVGPMAEDALRALGIDTAFIGANGILDGDVSTSNMDEGRIQQLAFSKVDTRYLIADSSKIGRRYICPLPARGYRFTMTRK
;
A
#
# COMPACT_ATOMS: atom_id res chain seq x y z
N MET A 1 4.03 8.35 -7.28
CA MET A 1 4.36 6.95 -7.67
C MET A 1 3.32 5.99 -7.12
N THR A 2 3.11 4.84 -7.76
CA THR A 2 2.19 3.80 -7.29
C THR A 2 2.64 2.42 -7.78
N ASN A 3 2.30 1.35 -7.05
CA ASN A 3 2.40 -0.02 -7.55
C ASN A 3 1.05 -0.59 -7.98
N SER A 4 -0.04 0.17 -7.86
CA SER A 4 -1.38 -0.24 -8.25
C SER A 4 -1.68 0.28 -9.66
N LEU A 5 -1.95 -0.65 -10.58
CA LEU A 5 -2.45 -0.34 -11.90
C LEU A 5 -3.79 0.39 -11.83
N SER A 6 -4.68 -0.02 -10.91
CA SER A 6 -5.97 0.64 -10.71
C SER A 6 -5.82 2.10 -10.29
N ALA A 7 -4.91 2.40 -9.36
CA ALA A 7 -4.65 3.78 -8.96
C ALA A 7 -4.00 4.60 -10.07
N PHE A 8 -3.10 3.98 -10.85
CA PHE A 8 -2.47 4.62 -12.00
C PHE A 8 -3.51 5.01 -13.05
N SER A 9 -4.33 4.05 -13.51
CA SER A 9 -5.37 4.31 -14.51
C SER A 9 -6.42 5.33 -14.06
N LEU A 10 -6.71 5.41 -12.76
CA LEU A 10 -7.61 6.45 -12.24
C LEU A 10 -7.00 7.86 -12.32
N LEU A 11 -5.68 7.96 -12.15
CA LEU A 11 -4.97 9.23 -12.07
C LEU A 11 -4.37 9.65 -13.41
N GLU A 12 -4.18 8.76 -14.40
CA GLU A 12 -3.47 9.07 -15.64
C GLU A 12 -4.12 10.16 -16.49
N VAL A 13 -5.42 10.41 -16.28
CA VAL A 13 -6.17 11.49 -16.92
C VAL A 13 -5.90 12.87 -16.32
N ARG A 14 -5.15 12.94 -15.20
CA ARG A 14 -4.83 14.18 -14.49
C ARG A 14 -3.56 14.79 -15.07
N GLU A 15 -3.67 15.99 -15.63
CA GLU A 15 -2.54 16.72 -16.19
C GLU A 15 -1.69 17.43 -15.11
N ASP A 16 -2.21 17.56 -13.88
CA ASP A 16 -1.56 18.22 -12.75
C ASP A 16 -0.67 17.28 -11.91
N CYS A 17 -0.42 16.05 -12.38
CA CYS A 17 0.35 15.06 -11.64
C CYS A 17 1.25 14.22 -12.56
N GLU A 18 2.54 14.16 -12.25
CA GLU A 18 3.44 13.18 -12.86
C GLU A 18 3.29 11.81 -12.17
N LEU A 19 2.96 10.80 -12.96
CA LEU A 19 2.74 9.45 -12.45
C LEU A 19 3.86 8.49 -12.83
N CYS A 20 4.43 7.86 -11.81
CA CYS A 20 5.36 6.75 -11.95
C CYS A 20 4.68 5.47 -11.46
N LEU A 21 4.41 4.54 -12.37
CA LEU A 21 3.99 3.17 -12.05
C LEU A 21 5.23 2.30 -11.87
N VAL A 22 5.39 1.68 -10.70
CA VAL A 22 6.48 0.72 -10.51
C VAL A 22 6.17 -0.56 -11.26
N GLY A 23 7.17 -1.07 -11.99
CA GLY A 23 7.09 -2.35 -12.69
C GLY A 23 7.28 -3.55 -11.76
N GLY A 24 7.52 -4.73 -12.33
CA GLY A 24 7.74 -5.97 -11.60
C GLY A 24 6.69 -7.03 -11.93
N MET A 25 6.40 -7.92 -10.98
CA MET A 25 5.44 -9.00 -11.18
C MET A 25 4.02 -8.50 -10.96
N TYR A 26 3.20 -8.54 -12.01
CA TYR A 26 1.81 -8.14 -11.94
C TYR A 26 0.94 -9.22 -11.26
N ARG A 27 0.31 -8.86 -10.13
CA ARG A 27 -0.67 -9.70 -9.45
C ARG A 27 -2.08 -9.29 -9.84
N ARG A 28 -2.69 -10.11 -10.70
CA ARG A 28 -4.04 -9.88 -11.23
C ARG A 28 -5.13 -9.73 -10.16
N ARG A 29 -5.03 -10.42 -9.02
CA ARG A 29 -6.05 -10.38 -7.95
C ARG A 29 -6.26 -8.98 -7.37
N THR A 30 -5.20 -8.18 -7.29
CA THR A 30 -5.23 -6.84 -6.68
C THR A 30 -4.79 -5.74 -7.64
N ALA A 31 -4.55 -6.11 -8.90
CA ALA A 31 -4.03 -5.23 -9.94
C ALA A 31 -2.78 -4.46 -9.49
N ALA A 32 -1.87 -5.15 -8.78
CA ALA A 32 -0.69 -4.55 -8.18
C ALA A 32 0.61 -5.22 -8.67
N PHE A 33 1.65 -4.41 -8.82
CA PHE A 33 3.00 -4.86 -9.11
C PHE A 33 3.75 -5.12 -7.80
N VAL A 34 4.45 -6.26 -7.74
CA VAL A 34 5.21 -6.70 -6.57
C VAL A 34 6.54 -7.34 -6.97
N GLY A 35 7.32 -7.75 -5.98
CA GLY A 35 8.56 -8.49 -6.14
C GLY A 35 9.80 -7.61 -6.27
N PRO A 36 10.98 -8.22 -6.46
CA PRO A 36 12.26 -7.54 -6.29
C PRO A 36 12.40 -6.25 -7.11
N MET A 37 11.96 -6.24 -8.36
CA MET A 37 12.01 -5.04 -9.22
C MET A 37 11.14 -3.89 -8.69
N ALA A 38 9.94 -4.18 -8.20
CA ALA A 38 9.06 -3.18 -7.60
C ALA A 38 9.67 -2.65 -6.29
N GLU A 39 10.23 -3.55 -5.48
CA GLU A 39 10.91 -3.21 -4.24
C GLU A 39 12.14 -2.32 -4.50
N ASP A 40 12.95 -2.63 -5.51
CA ASP A 40 14.14 -1.83 -5.84
C ASP A 40 13.77 -0.44 -6.35
N ALA A 41 12.71 -0.32 -7.16
CA ALA A 41 12.17 0.98 -7.55
C ALA A 41 11.73 1.81 -6.32
N LEU A 42 11.03 1.18 -5.37
CA LEU A 42 10.67 1.81 -4.10
C LEU A 42 11.89 2.21 -3.27
N ARG A 43 12.97 1.41 -3.26
CA ARG A 43 14.22 1.72 -2.57
C ARG A 43 14.97 2.89 -3.21
N ALA A 44 14.90 3.05 -4.52
CA ALA A 44 15.61 4.11 -5.24
C ALA A 44 14.92 5.48 -5.13
N LEU A 45 13.60 5.53 -4.93
CA LEU A 45 12.83 6.77 -4.94
C LEU A 45 12.73 7.43 -3.55
N GLY A 46 12.77 8.76 -3.51
CA GLY A 46 12.38 9.55 -2.33
C GLY A 46 10.86 9.64 -2.25
N ILE A 47 10.28 9.37 -1.07
CA ILE A 47 8.84 9.44 -0.83
C ILE A 47 8.64 10.18 0.49
N ASP A 48 7.76 11.19 0.49
CA ASP A 48 7.46 11.97 1.71
C ASP A 48 6.23 11.43 2.45
N THR A 49 5.32 10.79 1.71
CA THR A 49 4.04 10.29 2.21
C THR A 49 3.66 8.97 1.55
N ALA A 50 3.22 7.99 2.36
CA ALA A 50 2.72 6.72 1.85
C ALA A 50 1.26 6.47 2.27
N PHE A 51 0.48 5.92 1.34
CA PHE A 51 -0.86 5.40 1.57
C PHE A 51 -0.84 3.89 1.37
N ILE A 52 -1.31 3.13 2.35
CA ILE A 52 -1.47 1.66 2.21
C ILE A 52 -2.88 1.24 2.59
N GLY A 53 -3.31 0.11 2.02
CA GLY A 53 -4.54 -0.58 2.40
C GLY A 53 -4.29 -1.71 3.39
N ALA A 54 -5.37 -2.24 3.99
CA ALA A 54 -5.33 -3.41 4.85
C ALA A 54 -6.42 -4.43 4.50
N ASN A 55 -6.16 -5.69 4.83
CA ASN A 55 -7.18 -6.75 4.83
C ASN A 55 -7.77 -6.98 6.21
N GLY A 56 -7.00 -6.78 7.28
CA GLY A 56 -7.48 -6.97 8.65
C GLY A 56 -6.86 -6.00 9.62
N ILE A 57 -7.67 -5.55 10.57
CA ILE A 57 -7.27 -4.75 11.72
C ILE A 57 -7.81 -5.45 12.97
N LEU A 58 -6.93 -5.91 13.84
CA LEU A 58 -7.30 -6.57 15.10
C LEU A 58 -6.44 -6.00 16.22
N ASP A 59 -7.07 -5.47 17.27
CA ASP A 59 -6.38 -4.89 18.44
C ASP A 59 -5.31 -3.84 18.10
N GLY A 60 -5.51 -3.11 17.00
CA GLY A 60 -4.55 -2.11 16.49
C GLY A 60 -3.50 -2.68 15.53
N ASP A 61 -3.37 -4.00 15.42
CA ASP A 61 -2.49 -4.65 14.45
C ASP A 61 -3.12 -4.65 13.07
N VAL A 62 -2.36 -4.16 12.10
CA VAL A 62 -2.75 -4.11 10.69
C VAL A 62 -2.14 -5.30 9.97
N SER A 63 -2.91 -5.97 9.11
CA SER A 63 -2.45 -7.12 8.35
C SER A 63 -2.99 -7.17 6.92
N THR A 64 -2.19 -7.78 6.04
CA THR A 64 -2.54 -8.09 4.65
C THR A 64 -2.51 -9.60 4.39
N SER A 65 -3.21 -10.02 3.35
CA SER A 65 -3.41 -11.43 3.00
C SER A 65 -2.30 -12.04 2.15
N ASN A 66 -1.33 -11.23 1.69
CA ASN A 66 -0.27 -11.70 0.80
C ASN A 66 1.10 -11.13 1.20
N MET A 67 2.11 -12.00 1.21
CA MET A 67 3.46 -11.64 1.64
C MET A 67 4.15 -10.64 0.70
N ASP A 68 3.98 -10.75 -0.61
CA ASP A 68 4.63 -9.84 -1.57
C ASP A 68 4.05 -8.43 -1.49
N GLU A 69 2.72 -8.33 -1.35
CA GLU A 69 2.08 -7.04 -1.06
C GLU A 69 2.54 -6.47 0.27
N GLY A 70 2.62 -7.32 1.30
CA GLY A 70 3.11 -6.91 2.62
C GLY A 70 4.52 -6.35 2.59
N ARG A 71 5.43 -6.97 1.81
CA ARG A 71 6.80 -6.45 1.62
C ARG A 71 6.79 -5.05 1.00
N ILE A 72 6.00 -4.85 -0.06
CA ILE A 72 5.88 -3.55 -0.71
C ILE A 72 5.34 -2.49 0.26
N GLN A 73 4.28 -2.81 1.00
CA GLN A 73 3.66 -1.89 1.96
C GLN A 73 4.60 -1.56 3.12
N GLN A 74 5.30 -2.56 3.68
CA GLN A 74 6.30 -2.36 4.74
C GLN A 74 7.45 -1.48 4.25
N LEU A 75 7.95 -1.70 3.03
CA LEU A 75 9.03 -0.91 2.44
C LEU A 75 8.60 0.53 2.16
N ALA A 76 7.41 0.74 1.62
CA ALA A 76 6.88 2.09 1.42
C ALA A 76 6.79 2.84 2.76
N PHE A 77 6.39 2.13 3.83
CA PHE A 77 6.25 2.69 5.16
C PHE A 77 7.56 2.97 5.89
N SER A 78 8.59 2.15 5.67
CA SER A 78 9.88 2.33 6.33
C SER A 78 10.63 3.57 5.84
N LYS A 79 10.23 4.15 4.71
CA LYS A 79 10.89 5.29 4.07
C LYS A 79 10.20 6.64 4.27
N VAL A 80 9.04 6.68 4.93
CA VAL A 80 8.23 7.90 5.05
C VAL A 80 7.95 8.26 6.50
N ASP A 81 7.87 9.57 6.75
CA ASP A 81 7.42 10.13 8.03
C ASP A 81 5.89 10.21 8.10
N THR A 82 5.24 10.51 6.98
CA THR A 82 3.78 10.61 6.92
C THR A 82 3.15 9.34 6.36
N ARG A 83 2.36 8.66 7.18
CA ARG A 83 1.80 7.34 6.89
C ARG A 83 0.29 7.36 7.00
N TYR A 84 -0.41 6.96 5.94
CA TYR A 84 -1.86 6.85 5.91
C TYR A 84 -2.29 5.39 5.74
N LEU A 85 -3.18 4.94 6.62
CA LEU A 85 -3.90 3.68 6.45
C LEU A 85 -5.30 3.96 5.91
N ILE A 86 -5.63 3.35 4.78
CA ILE A 86 -6.95 3.41 4.16
C ILE A 86 -7.62 2.05 4.35
N ALA A 87 -8.71 2.01 5.09
CA ALA A 87 -9.47 0.78 5.31
C ALA A 87 -10.96 1.09 5.47
N ASP A 88 -11.80 0.16 5.00
CA ASP A 88 -13.23 0.20 5.30
C ASP A 88 -13.52 -0.53 6.63
N SER A 89 -14.63 -0.20 7.28
CA SER A 89 -14.96 -0.75 8.60
C SER A 89 -15.09 -2.28 8.64
N SER A 90 -15.31 -2.95 7.50
CA SER A 90 -15.37 -4.42 7.46
C SER A 90 -14.02 -5.11 7.69
N LYS A 91 -12.91 -4.36 7.73
CA LYS A 91 -11.58 -4.89 8.05
C LYS A 91 -11.36 -5.09 9.56
N ILE A 92 -12.18 -4.47 10.42
CA ILE A 92 -12.04 -4.54 11.88
C ILE A 92 -12.39 -5.96 12.39
N GLY A 93 -11.66 -6.43 13.40
CA GLY A 93 -11.85 -7.74 14.03
C GLY A 93 -11.28 -8.90 13.20
N ARG A 94 -10.43 -8.61 12.21
CA ARG A 94 -9.85 -9.63 11.32
C ARG A 94 -8.34 -9.59 11.36
N ARG A 95 -7.72 -10.76 11.23
CA ARG A 95 -6.28 -10.93 11.15
C ARG A 95 -5.89 -11.77 9.95
N TYR A 96 -4.82 -11.38 9.29
CA TYR A 96 -4.24 -12.08 8.15
C TYR A 96 -2.78 -12.43 8.38
N ILE A 97 -2.22 -13.21 7.44
CA ILE A 97 -0.92 -13.87 7.57
C ILE A 97 0.27 -12.90 7.59
N CYS A 98 0.15 -11.72 6.99
CA CYS A 98 1.26 -10.78 6.88
C CYS A 98 0.99 -9.53 7.72
N PRO A 99 1.70 -9.33 8.84
CA PRO A 99 1.56 -8.12 9.64
C PRO A 99 2.21 -6.91 8.93
N LEU A 100 1.65 -5.73 9.15
CA LEU A 100 2.18 -4.44 8.72
C LEU A 100 2.58 -3.62 9.96
N PRO A 101 3.45 -2.58 9.82
CA PRO A 101 4.01 -1.88 10.98
C PRO A 101 2.91 -1.21 11.83
N ALA A 102 2.66 -1.63 13.07
CA ALA A 102 1.45 -1.25 13.83
C ALA A 102 1.37 0.23 14.31
N ARG A 103 2.34 1.09 14.00
CA ARG A 103 2.47 2.43 14.62
C ARG A 103 2.74 3.54 13.62
N GLY A 104 2.33 4.75 14.00
CA GLY A 104 2.58 5.98 13.25
C GLY A 104 1.58 6.23 12.11
N TYR A 105 0.47 5.50 12.07
CA TYR A 105 -0.60 5.75 11.11
C TYR A 105 -1.40 7.00 11.45
N ARG A 106 -1.67 7.81 10.43
CA ARG A 106 -2.87 8.64 10.36
C ARG A 106 -3.96 7.78 9.75
N PHE A 107 -5.07 7.61 10.48
CA PHE A 107 -6.16 6.71 10.08
C PHE A 107 -7.26 7.47 9.35
N THR A 108 -7.65 6.95 8.19
CA THR A 108 -8.89 7.34 7.52
C THR A 108 -9.72 6.08 7.29
N MET A 109 -10.81 5.95 8.05
CA MET A 109 -11.79 4.88 7.85
C MET A 109 -12.97 5.36 7.02
N THR A 110 -13.30 4.62 5.97
CA THR A 110 -14.51 4.86 5.18
C THR A 110 -15.62 3.92 5.62
N ARG A 111 -16.87 4.42 5.63
CA ARG A 111 -18.06 3.55 5.78
C ARG A 111 -18.33 2.87 4.44
N LYS A 112 -18.81 1.62 4.51
CA LYS A 112 -19.27 0.86 3.35
C LYS A 112 -20.43 1.55 2.65
#